data_AF-A0A0D9XHE7-F1
#
_entry.id   AF-A0A0D9XHE7-F1
#
_cell.length_a   1.000
_cell.length_b   1.000
_cell.length_c   1.000
_cell.angle_alpha   90.00
_cell.angle_beta   90.00
_cell.angle_gamma   90.00
#
_symmetry.space_group_name_H-M   'P 1'
#
loop_
_entity.id
_entity.type
_entity.pdbx_description
1 polymer ?
#
loop_
_entity_poly.entity_id
_entity_poly.type
_entity_poly.pdbx_seq_one_letter_code
_entity_poly.pdbx_strand_id
1 'polypeptide(L)'
;MPVKNSASFRLMALPVVVVAQLLAAAVLTLTLVWVLHFRGGVSWEAPHLVYTAHPLFMVIGLIICTGEAIMAYRIILGPREVKKAVHALLHLVALAFAAVGLYASFKADYAPWHIFFGIVIFLMAVCTAETGLAKFIFPFNHFPKEAFVVNFTGLAILMFSVAVVLAAILPSRY
;
A
#
# COMPACT_ATOMS: atom_id res chain seq x y z
N MET A 1 -14.11 38.53 9.06
CA MET A 1 -14.67 37.33 8.38
C MET A 1 -15.79 36.78 9.24
N PRO A 2 -17.01 36.56 8.73
CA PRO A 2 -18.10 36.05 9.56
C PRO A 2 -17.77 34.61 9.98
N VAL A 3 -17.77 34.37 11.29
CA VAL A 3 -17.59 33.03 11.87
C VAL A 3 -18.80 32.20 11.46
N LYS A 4 -18.64 31.28 10.51
CA LYS A 4 -19.71 30.35 10.12
C LYS A 4 -20.16 29.61 11.38
N ASN A 5 -21.43 29.77 11.73
CA ASN A 5 -22.03 29.20 12.93
C ASN A 5 -21.88 27.67 12.88
N SER A 6 -21.40 27.05 13.96
CA SER A 6 -21.04 25.61 14.01
C SER A 6 -22.21 24.69 13.63
N ALA A 7 -23.46 25.16 13.81
CA ALA A 7 -24.69 24.49 13.38
C ALA A 7 -24.84 24.41 11.85
N SER A 8 -24.53 25.48 11.11
CA SER A 8 -24.60 25.51 9.64
C SER A 8 -23.59 24.54 9.01
N PHE A 9 -22.40 24.42 9.61
CA PHE A 9 -21.38 23.49 9.15
C PHE A 9 -21.77 22.01 9.38
N ARG A 10 -22.45 21.71 10.50
CA ARG A 10 -22.96 20.34 10.78
C ARG A 10 -24.09 19.92 9.84
N LEU A 11 -25.01 20.83 9.49
CA LEU A 11 -26.11 20.58 8.56
C LEU A 11 -25.61 20.24 7.14
N MET A 12 -24.46 20.79 6.73
CA MET A 12 -23.88 20.52 5.41
C MET A 12 -23.09 19.20 5.35
N ALA A 13 -22.48 18.77 6.46
CA ALA A 13 -21.64 17.57 6.50
C ALA A 13 -22.42 16.27 6.70
N LEU A 14 -23.58 16.33 7.36
CA LEU A 14 -24.42 15.17 7.68
C LEU A 14 -24.85 14.36 6.45
N PRO A 15 -25.38 14.97 5.37
CA PRO A 15 -25.74 14.24 4.15
C PRO A 15 -24.55 13.49 3.54
N VAL A 16 -23.37 14.11 3.54
CA VAL A 16 -22.14 13.50 2.99
C VAL A 16 -21.69 12.30 3.82
N VAL A 17 -21.76 12.39 5.15
CA VAL A 17 -21.44 11.28 6.05
C VAL A 17 -22.41 10.12 5.86
N VAL A 18 -23.72 10.40 5.73
CA VAL A 18 -24.73 9.35 5.46
C VAL A 18 -24.46 8.66 4.13
N VAL A 19 -24.15 9.42 3.07
CA VAL A 19 -23.77 8.84 1.77
C VAL A 19 -22.53 7.97 1.90
N ALA A 20 -21.49 8.42 2.62
CA ALA A 20 -20.29 7.63 2.85
C ALA A 20 -20.58 6.30 3.56
N GLN A 21 -21.46 6.30 4.57
CA GLN A 21 -21.86 5.07 5.28
C GLN A 21 -22.67 4.12 4.40
N LEU A 22 -23.60 4.64 3.59
CA LEU A 22 -24.35 3.83 2.63
C LEU A 22 -23.43 3.20 1.58
N LEU A 23 -22.45 3.95 1.09
CA LEU A 23 -21.44 3.43 0.16
C LEU A 23 -20.55 2.38 0.82
N ALA A 24 -20.10 2.59 2.07
CA ALA A 24 -19.32 1.59 2.81
C ALA A 24 -20.12 0.29 3.02
N ALA A 25 -21.40 0.39 3.38
CA ALA A 25 -22.29 -0.76 3.50
C ALA A 25 -22.52 -1.48 2.17
N ALA A 26 -22.69 -0.73 1.07
CA ALA A 26 -22.81 -1.29 -0.26
C ALA A 26 -21.52 -2.02 -0.69
N VAL A 27 -20.35 -1.42 -0.49
CA VAL A 27 -19.04 -2.04 -0.76
C VAL A 27 -18.89 -3.33 0.03
N LEU A 28 -19.15 -3.31 1.34
CA LEU A 28 -19.10 -4.51 2.17
C LEU A 28 -20.02 -5.61 1.64
N THR A 29 -21.27 -5.27 1.33
CA THR A 29 -22.27 -6.22 0.84
C THR A 29 -21.85 -6.82 -0.50
N LEU A 30 -21.40 -6.00 -1.45
CA LEU A 30 -20.96 -6.44 -2.76
C LEU A 30 -19.71 -7.32 -2.66
N THR A 31 -18.75 -6.98 -1.79
CA THR A 31 -17.56 -7.81 -1.54
C THR A 31 -17.95 -9.15 -0.91
N LEU A 32 -18.89 -9.17 0.04
CA LEU A 32 -19.37 -10.42 0.64
C LEU A 32 -20.14 -11.28 -0.36
N VAL A 33 -20.99 -10.69 -1.21
CA VAL A 33 -21.68 -11.42 -2.29
C VAL A 33 -20.65 -12.01 -3.27
N TRP A 34 -19.65 -11.22 -3.68
CA TRP A 34 -18.56 -11.70 -4.52
C TRP A 34 -17.83 -12.89 -3.89
N VAL A 35 -17.46 -12.81 -2.61
CA VAL A 35 -16.75 -13.88 -1.91
C VAL A 35 -17.63 -15.12 -1.73
N LEU A 36 -18.84 -14.96 -1.19
CA LEU A 36 -19.67 -16.09 -0.76
C LEU A 36 -20.42 -16.75 -1.93
N HIS A 37 -20.92 -15.96 -2.87
CA HIS A 37 -21.72 -16.48 -3.99
C HIS A 37 -20.85 -16.86 -5.19
N PHE A 38 -19.86 -16.04 -5.55
CA PHE A 38 -19.08 -16.24 -6.77
C PHE A 38 -17.73 -16.94 -6.56
N ARG A 39 -17.08 -16.74 -5.41
CA ARG A 39 -15.76 -17.35 -5.11
C ARG A 39 -15.83 -18.64 -4.30
N GLY A 40 -16.99 -18.98 -3.72
CA GLY A 40 -17.15 -20.16 -2.88
C GLY A 40 -16.63 -20.00 -1.44
N GLY A 41 -16.39 -18.76 -1.00
CA GLY A 41 -16.01 -18.43 0.37
C GLY A 41 -14.51 -18.22 0.60
N VAL A 42 -14.09 -18.43 1.85
CA VAL A 42 -12.70 -18.31 2.32
C VAL A 42 -12.33 -19.62 3.01
N SER A 43 -11.16 -20.16 2.68
CA SER A 43 -10.60 -21.35 3.32
C SER A 43 -9.08 -21.21 3.40
N TRP A 44 -8.49 -21.82 4.43
CA TRP A 44 -7.03 -21.86 4.62
C TRP A 44 -6.35 -23.06 3.95
N GLU A 45 -7.14 -23.94 3.32
CA GLU A 45 -6.67 -25.22 2.77
C GLU A 45 -6.44 -25.14 1.25
N ALA A 46 -7.34 -24.46 0.52
CA ALA A 46 -7.28 -24.38 -0.93
C ALA A 46 -6.66 -23.05 -1.39
N PRO A 47 -5.54 -23.03 -2.15
CA PRO A 47 -4.82 -21.80 -2.51
C PRO A 47 -5.69 -20.70 -3.14
N HIS A 48 -6.63 -21.08 -4.01
CA HIS A 48 -7.54 -20.12 -4.67
C HIS A 48 -8.58 -19.50 -3.72
N LEU A 49 -8.94 -20.19 -2.64
CA LEU A 49 -9.80 -19.67 -1.57
C LEU A 49 -9.01 -18.91 -0.51
N VAL A 50 -7.75 -19.31 -0.26
CA VAL A 50 -6.81 -18.54 0.57
C VAL A 50 -6.62 -17.16 -0.04
N TYR A 51 -6.33 -17.07 -1.35
CA TYR A 51 -6.17 -15.77 -2.02
C TYR A 51 -7.45 -14.93 -2.00
N THR A 52 -8.63 -15.54 -1.92
CA THR A 52 -9.91 -14.80 -1.82
C THR A 52 -10.01 -14.03 -0.49
N ALA A 53 -9.35 -14.49 0.57
CA ALA A 53 -9.25 -13.77 1.83
C ALA A 53 -8.48 -12.44 1.71
N HIS A 54 -7.51 -12.36 0.78
CA HIS A 54 -6.71 -11.14 0.58
C HIS A 54 -7.57 -9.91 0.26
N PRO A 55 -8.29 -9.84 -0.88
CA PRO A 55 -9.11 -8.68 -1.19
C PRO A 55 -10.25 -8.46 -0.19
N LEU A 56 -10.81 -9.51 0.41
CA LEU A 56 -11.85 -9.38 1.44
C LEU A 56 -11.34 -8.58 2.65
N PHE A 57 -10.24 -9.02 3.24
CA PHE A 57 -9.70 -8.39 4.45
C PHE A 57 -9.03 -7.04 4.16
N MET A 58 -8.51 -6.83 2.95
CA MET A 58 -8.00 -5.50 2.53
C MET A 58 -9.13 -4.48 2.36
N VAL A 59 -10.28 -4.88 1.81
CA VAL A 59 -11.47 -4.01 1.72
C VAL A 59 -12.02 -3.68 3.10
N ILE A 60 -12.19 -4.68 3.98
CA ILE A 60 -12.71 -4.45 5.33
C ILE A 60 -11.74 -3.57 6.13
N GLY A 61 -10.46 -3.92 6.16
CA GLY A 61 -9.45 -3.22 6.95
C GLY A 61 -9.09 -1.85 6.37
N LEU A 62 -8.36 -1.85 5.25
CA LEU A 62 -7.73 -0.64 4.73
C LEU A 62 -8.71 0.35 4.08
N ILE A 63 -9.86 -0.11 3.58
CA ILE A 63 -10.85 0.78 2.95
C ILE A 63 -11.92 1.17 3.97
N ILE A 64 -12.68 0.21 4.51
CA ILE A 64 -13.84 0.50 5.35
C ILE A 64 -13.43 0.98 6.75
N CYS A 65 -12.66 0.18 7.51
CA CYS A 65 -12.28 0.55 8.88
C CYS A 65 -11.43 1.84 8.92
N THR A 66 -10.49 2.00 7.99
CA THR A 66 -9.71 3.25 7.85
C THR A 66 -10.61 4.44 7.48
N GLY A 67 -11.56 4.27 6.57
CA GLY A 67 -12.50 5.34 6.18
C GLY A 67 -13.36 5.80 7.37
N GLU A 68 -13.90 4.86 8.12
CA GLU A 68 -14.65 5.14 9.36
C GLU A 68 -13.75 5.79 10.43
N ALA A 69 -12.49 5.36 10.55
CA ALA A 69 -11.52 5.98 11.47
C ALA A 69 -11.29 7.46 11.15
N ILE A 70 -11.13 7.81 9.86
CA ILE A 70 -10.95 9.21 9.41
C ILE A 70 -12.19 10.04 9.74
N MET A 71 -13.39 9.47 9.57
CA MET A 71 -14.66 10.15 9.87
C MET A 71 -15.06 10.12 11.35
N ALA A 72 -14.37 9.36 12.21
CA ALA A 72 -14.74 9.16 13.62
C ALA A 72 -14.94 10.47 14.39
N TYR A 73 -14.15 11.50 14.11
CA TYR A 73 -14.29 12.81 14.77
C TYR A 73 -15.57 13.56 14.38
N ARG A 74 -16.16 13.21 13.23
CA ARG A 74 -17.42 13.75 12.71
C ARG A 74 -18.63 12.93 13.17
N ILE A 75 -18.50 11.60 13.22
CA ILE A 75 -19.60 10.68 13.52
C ILE A 75 -19.83 10.53 15.02
N ILE A 76 -18.76 10.35 15.80
CA ILE A 76 -18.88 10.06 17.23
C ILE A 76 -19.29 11.31 18.00
N LEU A 77 -20.39 11.18 18.75
CA LEU A 77 -20.83 12.16 19.72
C LEU A 77 -20.10 11.87 21.05
N GLY A 78 -19.30 12.82 21.52
CA GLY A 78 -18.60 12.66 22.80
C GLY A 78 -17.37 13.55 22.96
N PRO A 79 -16.66 13.44 24.10
CA PRO A 79 -15.42 14.15 24.39
C PRO A 79 -14.31 13.81 23.38
N ARG A 80 -13.33 14.70 23.23
CA ARG A 80 -12.20 14.52 22.30
C ARG A 80 -11.41 13.24 22.57
N GLU A 81 -11.27 12.84 23.83
CA GLU A 81 -10.55 11.63 24.22
C GLU A 81 -11.25 10.35 23.73
N VAL A 82 -12.59 10.30 23.76
CA VAL A 82 -13.37 9.17 23.20
C VAL A 82 -13.18 9.09 21.69
N LYS A 83 -13.21 10.23 20.99
CA LYS A 83 -13.00 10.27 19.53
C LYS A 83 -11.60 9.78 19.14
N LYS A 84 -10.57 10.18 19.88
CA LYS A 84 -9.19 9.68 19.71
C LYS A 84 -9.12 8.18 19.92
N ALA A 85 -9.74 7.66 20.98
CA ALA A 85 -9.73 6.25 21.28
C ALA A 85 -10.42 5.42 20.18
N VAL A 86 -11.60 5.85 19.71
CA VAL A 86 -12.31 5.18 18.61
C VAL A 86 -11.50 5.23 17.31
N HIS A 87 -10.93 6.39 16.97
CA HIS A 87 -10.06 6.55 15.80
C HIS A 87 -8.86 5.60 15.84
N ALA A 88 -8.15 5.55 16.96
CA ALA A 88 -6.99 4.68 17.15
C ALA A 88 -7.39 3.19 17.10
N LEU A 89 -8.50 2.82 17.74
CA LEU A 89 -8.99 1.45 17.73
C LEU A 89 -9.38 0.99 16.32
N LEU A 90 -10.07 1.83 15.54
CA LEU A 90 -10.45 1.50 14.17
C LEU A 90 -9.23 1.31 13.26
N HIS A 91 -8.17 2.13 13.42
CA HIS A 91 -6.91 1.92 12.70
C HIS A 91 -6.18 0.65 13.15
N LEU A 92 -6.22 0.30 14.44
CA LEU A 92 -5.65 -0.95 14.92
C LEU A 92 -6.37 -2.16 14.33
N VAL A 93 -7.70 -2.13 14.30
CA VAL A 93 -8.52 -3.17 13.65
C VAL A 93 -8.23 -3.23 12.15
N ALA A 94 -8.11 -2.07 11.49
CA ALA A 94 -7.73 -2.01 10.07
C ALA A 94 -6.38 -2.68 9.80
N LEU A 95 -5.39 -2.44 10.66
CA LEU A 95 -4.06 -3.04 10.55
C LEU A 95 -4.11 -4.56 10.77
N ALA A 96 -4.89 -5.03 11.74
CA ALA A 96 -5.07 -6.46 11.99
C ALA A 96 -5.69 -7.17 10.76
N PHE A 97 -6.73 -6.61 10.17
CA PHE A 97 -7.31 -7.15 8.94
C PHE A 97 -6.34 -7.10 7.76
N ALA A 98 -5.61 -5.99 7.58
CA ALA A 98 -4.59 -5.89 6.54
C ALA A 98 -3.50 -6.97 6.69
N ALA A 99 -3.06 -7.26 7.92
CA ALA A 99 -2.09 -8.31 8.18
C ALA A 99 -2.62 -9.70 7.79
N VAL A 100 -3.88 -10.01 8.10
CA VAL A 100 -4.51 -11.29 7.68
C VAL A 100 -4.65 -11.37 6.16
N GLY A 101 -5.09 -10.28 5.51
CA GLY A 101 -5.22 -10.23 4.06
C GLY A 101 -3.86 -10.38 3.36
N LEU A 102 -2.81 -9.78 3.92
CA LEU A 102 -1.46 -9.90 3.41
C LEU A 102 -0.92 -11.33 3.59
N TYR A 103 -1.09 -11.92 4.77
CA TYR A 103 -0.74 -13.32 5.03
C TYR A 103 -1.42 -14.28 4.04
N ALA A 104 -2.71 -14.05 3.74
CA ALA A 104 -3.43 -14.83 2.74
C ALA A 104 -2.79 -14.73 1.34
N SER A 105 -2.35 -13.54 0.93
CA SER A 105 -1.63 -13.36 -0.34
C SER A 105 -0.32 -14.18 -0.36
N PHE A 106 0.51 -14.04 0.68
CA PHE A 106 1.77 -14.78 0.82
C PHE A 106 1.59 -16.30 0.87
N LYS A 107 0.55 -16.77 1.56
CA LYS A 107 0.25 -18.21 1.69
C LYS A 107 -0.25 -18.80 0.37
N ALA A 108 -1.00 -18.03 -0.42
CA ALA A 108 -1.53 -18.50 -1.69
C ALA A 108 -0.43 -18.59 -2.76
N ASP A 109 0.41 -17.55 -2.88
CA ASP A 109 1.57 -17.54 -3.77
C ASP A 109 2.63 -16.55 -3.26
N TYR A 110 3.84 -17.06 -3.03
CA TYR A 110 4.97 -16.26 -2.55
C TYR A 110 5.80 -15.66 -3.69
N ALA A 111 5.66 -16.15 -4.93
CA ALA A 111 6.52 -15.77 -6.04
C ALA A 111 6.42 -14.27 -6.39
N PRO A 112 5.22 -13.64 -6.48
CA PRO A 112 5.12 -12.20 -6.78
C PRO A 112 5.82 -11.34 -5.73
N TRP A 113 5.75 -11.74 -4.46
CA TRP A 113 6.41 -11.03 -3.36
C TRP A 113 7.93 -11.20 -3.39
N HIS A 114 8.42 -12.40 -3.66
CA HIS A 114 9.85 -12.65 -3.81
C HIS A 114 10.44 -11.81 -4.95
N ILE A 115 9.75 -11.72 -6.09
CA ILE A 115 10.14 -10.88 -7.23
C ILE A 115 10.13 -9.40 -6.83
N PHE A 116 9.06 -8.92 -6.18
CA PHE A 116 8.96 -7.53 -5.72
C PHE A 116 10.12 -7.14 -4.79
N PHE A 117 10.36 -7.90 -3.73
CA PHE A 117 11.46 -7.60 -2.80
C PHE A 117 12.83 -7.75 -3.46
N GLY A 118 13.00 -8.72 -4.36
CA GLY A 118 14.22 -8.87 -5.16
C GLY A 118 14.54 -7.62 -5.98
N ILE A 119 13.53 -7.05 -6.67
CA ILE A 119 13.68 -5.80 -7.43
C ILE A 119 14.06 -4.64 -6.50
N VAL A 120 13.38 -4.49 -5.35
CA VAL A 120 13.67 -3.42 -4.38
C VAL A 120 15.10 -3.52 -3.86
N ILE A 121 15.54 -4.71 -3.43
CA ILE A 121 16.90 -4.94 -2.92
C ILE A 121 17.93 -4.65 -4.01
N PHE A 122 17.70 -5.11 -5.23
CA PHE A 122 18.61 -4.87 -6.36
C PHE A 122 18.74 -3.38 -6.66
N LEU A 123 17.63 -2.62 -6.73
CA LEU A 123 17.67 -1.17 -6.93
C LEU A 123 18.39 -0.43 -5.80
N MET A 124 18.19 -0.86 -4.55
CA MET A 124 18.93 -0.32 -3.41
C MET A 124 20.45 -0.58 -3.49
N ALA A 125 20.85 -1.75 -4.00
CA ALA A 125 22.26 -2.08 -4.24
C ALA A 125 22.86 -1.20 -5.34
N VAL A 126 22.11 -0.95 -6.42
CA VAL A 126 22.50 -0.03 -7.51
C VAL A 126 22.69 1.39 -6.98
N CYS A 127 21.73 1.93 -6.22
CA CYS A 127 21.87 3.24 -5.58
C CYS A 127 23.10 3.31 -4.67
N THR A 128 23.39 2.24 -3.93
CA THR A 128 24.59 2.15 -3.07
C THR A 128 25.87 2.18 -3.89
N ALA A 129 25.92 1.45 -5.01
CA ALA A 129 27.07 1.43 -5.90
C ALA A 129 27.31 2.81 -6.55
N GLU A 130 26.27 3.43 -7.12
CA GLU A 130 26.35 4.75 -7.75
C GLU A 130 26.77 5.84 -6.77
N THR A 131 26.20 5.85 -5.55
CA THR A 131 26.62 6.81 -4.51
C THR A 131 28.05 6.58 -4.03
N GLY A 132 28.53 5.33 -4.04
CA GLY A 132 29.93 5.00 -3.79
C GLY A 132 30.88 5.51 -4.88
N LEU A 133 30.54 5.30 -6.15
CA LEU A 133 31.30 5.80 -7.30
C LEU A 133 31.31 7.33 -7.38
N ALA A 134 30.18 7.97 -7.08
CA ALA A 134 30.04 9.42 -7.01
C ALA A 134 31.09 10.07 -6.07
N LYS A 135 31.45 9.41 -4.96
CA LYS A 135 32.49 9.91 -4.05
C LYS A 135 33.88 10.02 -4.67
N PHE A 136 34.16 9.35 -5.79
CA PHE A 136 35.44 9.49 -6.50
C PHE A 136 35.43 10.61 -7.56
N ILE A 137 34.24 11.11 -7.91
CA ILE A 137 34.05 12.16 -8.93
C ILE A 137 33.88 13.54 -8.29
N PHE A 138 33.06 13.65 -7.24
CA PHE A 138 32.69 14.94 -6.65
C PHE A 138 33.80 15.65 -5.83
N PRO A 139 34.73 14.97 -5.15
CA PRO A 139 35.85 15.62 -4.49
C PRO A 139 37.05 15.69 -5.45
N PHE A 140 37.14 16.80 -6.18
CA PHE A 140 38.35 17.31 -6.84
C PHE A 140 38.90 16.50 -8.04
N ASN A 141 38.54 16.93 -9.25
CA ASN A 141 39.07 16.47 -10.55
C ASN A 141 40.59 16.69 -10.70
N HIS A 142 41.41 15.85 -10.07
CA HIS A 142 42.87 15.86 -10.26
C HIS A 142 43.36 14.82 -11.29
N PHE A 143 42.52 13.86 -11.71
CA PHE A 143 42.89 12.80 -12.66
C PHE A 143 41.79 12.51 -13.69
N PRO A 144 41.82 13.11 -14.90
CA PRO A 144 40.73 13.00 -15.88
C PRO A 144 40.53 11.57 -16.39
N LYS A 145 41.59 10.74 -16.47
CA LYS A 145 41.52 9.38 -17.01
C LYS A 145 40.74 8.41 -16.11
N GLU A 146 40.87 8.55 -14.80
CA GLU A 146 40.14 7.72 -13.82
C GLU A 146 38.65 8.08 -13.79
N ALA A 147 38.33 9.38 -13.87
CA ALA A 147 36.95 9.85 -13.95
C ALA A 147 36.20 9.27 -15.16
N PHE A 148 36.86 9.12 -16.32
CA PHE A 148 36.24 8.46 -17.48
C PHE A 148 35.85 7.00 -17.20
N VAL A 149 36.71 6.25 -16.51
CA VAL A 149 36.43 4.85 -16.15
C VAL A 149 35.26 4.79 -15.18
N VAL A 150 35.29 5.59 -14.10
CA VAL A 150 34.23 5.61 -13.08
C VAL A 150 32.87 6.01 -13.67
N ASN A 151 32.83 7.02 -14.54
CA ASN A 151 31.60 7.44 -15.23
C ASN A 151 31.04 6.35 -16.14
N PHE A 152 31.90 5.68 -16.91
CA PHE A 152 31.46 4.60 -17.78
C PHE A 152 30.99 3.37 -16.99
N THR A 153 31.65 3.08 -15.86
CA THR A 153 31.23 2.04 -14.92
C THR A 153 29.85 2.33 -14.35
N GLY A 154 29.59 3.55 -13.86
CA GLY A 154 28.26 3.91 -13.34
C GLY A 154 27.17 3.85 -14.41
N LEU A 155 27.45 4.36 -15.62
CA LEU A 155 26.52 4.26 -16.75
C LEU A 155 26.22 2.79 -17.13
N ALA A 156 27.24 1.93 -17.15
CA ALA A 156 27.08 0.51 -17.44
C ALA A 156 26.23 -0.20 -16.38
N ILE A 157 26.43 0.12 -15.08
CA ILE A 157 25.62 -0.40 -13.99
C ILE A 157 24.16 0.01 -14.17
N LEU A 158 23.89 1.28 -14.50
CA LEU A 158 22.52 1.76 -14.75
C LEU A 158 21.86 1.04 -15.94
N MET A 159 22.55 0.92 -17.07
CA MET A 159 22.04 0.24 -18.25
C MET A 159 21.75 -1.25 -17.98
N PHE A 160 22.67 -1.93 -17.29
CA PHE A 160 22.49 -3.32 -16.87
C PHE A 160 21.28 -3.46 -15.95
N SER A 161 21.12 -2.54 -14.99
CA SER A 161 20.03 -2.57 -14.03
C SER A 161 18.66 -2.42 -14.70
N VAL A 162 18.56 -1.50 -15.66
CA VAL A 162 17.35 -1.34 -16.47
C VAL A 162 17.04 -2.62 -17.24
N ALA A 163 18.04 -3.25 -17.87
CA ALA A 163 17.85 -4.49 -18.60
C ALA A 163 17.36 -5.64 -17.70
N VAL A 164 17.93 -5.80 -16.50
CA VAL A 164 17.51 -6.82 -15.53
C VAL A 164 16.08 -6.59 -15.05
N VAL A 165 15.72 -5.35 -14.70
CA VAL A 165 14.36 -5.02 -14.24
C VAL A 165 13.33 -5.25 -15.35
N LEU A 166 13.64 -4.85 -16.60
CA LEU A 166 12.78 -5.12 -17.75
C LEU A 166 12.62 -6.62 -17.97
N ALA A 167 13.71 -7.39 -17.93
CA ALA A 167 13.66 -8.84 -18.08
C ALA A 167 12.82 -9.53 -16.99
N ALA A 168 12.85 -9.01 -15.75
CA ALA A 168 12.08 -9.56 -14.63
C ALA A 168 10.58 -9.25 -14.69
N ILE A 169 10.19 -8.12 -15.29
CA ILE A 169 8.78 -7.67 -15.36
C ILE A 169 8.10 -8.15 -16.64
N LEU A 170 8.85 -8.31 -17.74
CA LEU A 170 8.28 -8.73 -19.02
C LEU A 170 7.71 -10.15 -18.88
N PRO A 171 6.48 -10.39 -19.41
CA PRO A 171 5.87 -11.69 -19.34
C PRO A 171 6.72 -12.72 -20.09
N SER A 172 7.22 -13.71 -19.35
CA SER A 172 7.78 -14.92 -19.95
C SER A 172 6.67 -15.64 -20.71
N ARG A 173 6.92 -16.03 -21.96
CA ARG A 173 5.99 -16.87 -22.75
C ARG A 173 5.98 -18.35 -22.31
N TYR A 174 6.67 -18.64 -21.21
CA TYR A 174 6.74 -19.93 -20.54
C TYR A 174 6.30 -19.77 -19.10
#